data_AF-A0A932J8Z7-F1
#
_entry.id   AF-A0A932J8Z7-F1
#
_cell.length_a   1.000
_cell.length_b   1.000
_cell.length_c   1.000
_cell.angle_alpha   90.00
_cell.angle_beta   90.00
_cell.angle_gamma   90.00
#
_symmetry.space_group_name_H-M   'P 1'
#
loop_
_entity.id
_entity.type
_entity.pdbx_description
1 polymer ?
#
loop_
_entity_poly.entity_id
_entity_poly.type
_entity_poly.pdbx_seq_one_letter_code
_entity_poly.pdbx_strand_id
1 'polypeptide(L)'
;MRNTPYAIRNFSQCKTFSSDSTKATPKPSVCWSVFDLANKEKRLAELETLASSPDFWNNPDAARAAMRELSELRETVTQWQNLLRRLADTHELAGLGDESLRAELETEVATIEAEVHRLDFESIFSDK
;
A
#
# COMPACT_ATOMS: atom_id res chain seq x y z
N MET A 1 4.38 -8.64 42.42
CA MET A 1 5.54 -8.06 41.69
C MET A 1 6.11 -9.11 40.76
N ARG A 2 6.08 -8.84 39.43
CA ARG A 2 6.84 -9.49 38.33
C ARG A 2 6.52 -10.99 38.08
N ASN A 3 6.42 -11.55 36.88
CA ASN A 3 6.63 -11.11 35.50
C ASN A 3 6.03 -12.24 34.61
N THR A 4 5.52 -11.91 33.43
CA THR A 4 5.25 -12.82 32.29
C THR A 4 6.60 -13.39 31.75
N PRO A 5 6.69 -14.33 30.77
CA PRO A 5 5.76 -14.53 29.67
C PRO A 5 5.59 -15.96 29.07
N TYR A 6 4.56 -16.04 28.24
CA TYR A 6 4.17 -17.17 27.40
C TYR A 6 5.33 -17.69 26.54
N ALA A 7 5.47 -19.01 26.52
CA ALA A 7 6.41 -19.75 25.70
C ALA A 7 6.03 -19.68 24.21
N ILE A 8 6.97 -19.18 23.40
CA ILE A 8 6.88 -19.17 21.94
C ILE A 8 7.22 -20.58 21.45
N ARG A 9 6.24 -21.24 20.82
CA ARG A 9 6.42 -22.55 20.19
C ARG A 9 7.20 -22.39 18.88
N ASN A 10 8.36 -23.06 18.83
CA ASN A 10 9.05 -23.62 17.69
C ASN A 10 8.49 -23.29 16.28
N PHE A 11 9.11 -22.33 15.62
CA PHE A 11 9.22 -22.32 14.16
C PHE A 11 10.58 -22.90 13.77
N SER A 12 10.66 -24.24 13.79
CA SER A 12 11.74 -24.94 13.13
C SER A 12 11.63 -24.73 11.63
N GLN A 13 12.65 -24.06 11.08
CA GLN A 13 13.09 -24.07 9.69
C GLN A 13 12.36 -23.14 8.70
N CYS A 14 12.82 -21.88 8.68
CA CYS A 14 13.09 -21.18 7.42
C CYS A 14 14.60 -20.89 7.34
N LYS A 15 15.34 -21.76 6.63
CA LYS A 15 16.70 -21.45 6.18
C LYS A 15 16.60 -20.53 4.98
N THR A 16 17.02 -19.27 5.13
CA THR A 16 17.88 -18.52 4.20
C THR A 16 18.33 -17.23 4.87
N PHE A 17 19.01 -17.38 6.01
CA PHE A 17 19.96 -16.38 6.47
C PHE A 17 21.24 -16.58 5.64
N SER A 18 21.31 -15.96 4.46
CA SER A 18 22.58 -15.77 3.76
C SER A 18 23.06 -14.37 4.11
N SER A 19 24.08 -14.35 4.95
CA SER A 19 24.83 -13.18 5.38
C SER A 19 25.69 -12.71 4.21
N ASP A 20 25.23 -11.71 3.46
CA ASP A 20 26.16 -10.84 2.76
C ASP A 20 25.70 -9.38 2.83
N SER A 21 26.55 -8.59 3.45
CA SER A 21 26.34 -7.19 3.80
C SER A 21 26.86 -6.33 2.67
N THR A 22 25.99 -5.87 1.76
CA THR A 22 25.99 -4.50 1.22
C THR A 22 24.87 -4.32 0.20
N LYS A 23 24.00 -3.33 0.46
CA LYS A 23 22.86 -2.85 -0.35
C LYS A 23 21.56 -3.65 -0.21
N ALA A 24 21.02 -3.68 1.01
CA ALA A 24 19.59 -3.92 1.20
C ALA A 24 18.82 -2.63 0.87
N THR A 25 18.23 -2.54 -0.32
CA THR A 25 17.02 -1.74 -0.47
C THR A 25 15.90 -2.51 0.22
N PRO A 26 15.12 -1.91 1.13
CA PRO A 26 13.92 -2.56 1.62
C PRO A 26 12.95 -2.66 0.46
N LYS A 27 12.91 -3.81 -0.22
CA LYS A 27 11.78 -4.15 -1.08
C LYS A 27 10.63 -4.43 -0.12
N PRO A 28 9.50 -3.70 -0.18
CA PRO A 28 8.31 -4.03 0.59
C PRO A 28 7.62 -5.26 -0.03
N SER A 29 8.36 -6.32 -0.36
CA SER A 29 7.83 -7.57 -0.92
C SER A 29 7.15 -8.37 0.17
N VAL A 30 5.83 -8.23 0.29
CA VAL A 30 4.82 -9.30 0.16
C VAL A 30 3.41 -8.68 0.21
N CYS A 31 3.22 -7.57 0.93
CA CYS A 31 1.91 -6.89 1.03
C CYS A 31 1.47 -6.21 -0.28
N TRP A 32 2.38 -5.49 -0.95
CA TRP A 32 2.06 -4.73 -2.16
C TRP A 32 1.72 -5.58 -3.40
N SER A 33 2.19 -6.84 -3.45
CA SER A 33 1.94 -7.75 -4.58
C SER A 33 0.53 -8.34 -4.56
N VAL A 34 -0.16 -8.34 -3.42
CA VAL A 34 -1.56 -8.79 -3.32
C VAL A 34 -2.52 -7.79 -3.97
N PHE A 35 -2.15 -6.50 -4.03
CA PHE A 35 -3.02 -5.43 -4.55
C PHE A 35 -2.70 -4.98 -5.98
N ASP A 36 -1.75 -5.67 -6.63
CA ASP A 36 -1.27 -5.38 -7.99
C ASP A 36 -0.94 -3.90 -8.25
N LEU A 37 -0.49 -3.19 -7.21
CA LEU A 37 -0.24 -1.74 -7.28
C LEU A 37 0.80 -1.41 -8.36
N ALA A 38 1.83 -2.25 -8.48
CA ALA A 38 2.86 -2.15 -9.52
C ALA A 38 2.28 -2.23 -10.94
N ASN A 39 1.31 -3.12 -11.14
CA ASN A 39 0.67 -3.31 -12.44
C ASN A 39 -0.25 -2.14 -12.76
N LYS A 40 -0.97 -1.62 -11.75
CA LYS A 40 -1.80 -0.42 -11.85
C LYS A 40 -0.96 0.83 -12.17
N GLU A 41 0.19 1.01 -11.54
CA GLU A 41 1.12 2.10 -11.84
C GLU A 41 1.70 2.00 -13.25
N LYS A 42 2.06 0.78 -13.70
CA LYS A 42 2.51 0.57 -15.08
C LYS A 42 1.42 0.90 -16.09
N ARG A 43 0.19 0.45 -15.84
CA ARG A 43 -0.97 0.74 -16.68
C ARG A 43 -1.27 2.23 -16.73
N LEU A 44 -1.16 2.92 -15.59
CA LEU A 44 -1.28 4.38 -15.51
C LEU A 44 -0.25 5.07 -16.42
N ALA A 45 1.03 4.70 -16.32
CA ALA A 45 2.10 5.28 -17.14
C ALA A 45 1.91 5.02 -18.65
N GLU A 46 1.40 3.84 -19.02
CA GLU A 46 1.03 3.52 -20.40
C GLU A 46 -0.10 4.43 -20.91
N LEU A 47 -1.16 4.61 -20.12
CA LEU A 47 -2.28 5.49 -20.46
C LEU A 47 -1.86 6.96 -20.53
N GLU A 48 -0.98 7.43 -19.64
CA GLU A 48 -0.42 8.79 -19.69
C GLU A 48 0.44 9.03 -20.94
N THR A 49 1.22 8.02 -21.34
CA THR A 49 2.01 8.07 -22.58
C THR A 49 1.10 8.12 -23.81
N LEU A 50 0.04 7.31 -23.83
CA LEU A 50 -0.97 7.32 -24.90
C LEU A 50 -1.70 8.67 -24.96
N ALA A 51 -2.09 9.22 -23.82
CA ALA A 51 -2.77 10.53 -23.72
C ALA A 51 -1.91 11.71 -24.20
N SER A 52 -0.58 11.55 -24.17
CA SER A 52 0.38 12.53 -24.69
C SER A 52 0.52 12.49 -26.21
N SER A 53 0.03 11.43 -26.87
CA SER A 53 0.05 11.33 -28.34
C SER A 53 -1.07 12.18 -28.96
N PRO A 54 -0.78 12.98 -30.00
CA PRO A 54 -1.82 13.72 -30.74
C PRO A 54 -2.87 12.80 -31.38
N ASP A 55 -2.46 11.60 -31.79
CA ASP A 55 -3.32 10.63 -32.46
C ASP A 55 -4.37 10.01 -31.52
N PHE A 56 -4.11 10.03 -30.22
CA PHE A 56 -5.05 9.53 -29.21
C PHE A 56 -6.32 10.40 -29.13
N TRP A 57 -6.18 11.70 -29.38
CA TRP A 57 -7.30 12.65 -29.38
C TRP A 57 -8.15 12.60 -30.65
N ASN A 58 -7.73 11.86 -31.69
CA ASN A 58 -8.51 11.67 -32.91
C ASN A 58 -9.78 10.83 -32.68
N ASN A 59 -9.83 10.02 -31.61
CA ASN A 59 -11.01 9.26 -31.24
C ASN A 59 -11.54 9.71 -29.86
N PRO A 60 -12.56 10.59 -29.81
CA PRO A 60 -13.04 11.16 -28.56
C PRO A 60 -13.68 10.13 -27.63
N ASP A 61 -14.26 9.05 -28.14
CA ASP A 61 -14.88 8.01 -27.32
C ASP A 61 -13.80 7.13 -26.65
N ALA A 62 -12.77 6.75 -27.39
CA ALA A 62 -11.63 6.02 -26.84
C ALA A 62 -10.84 6.86 -25.82
N ALA A 63 -10.61 8.15 -26.12
CA ALA A 63 -9.93 9.06 -25.20
C ALA A 63 -10.69 9.23 -23.88
N ARG A 64 -12.02 9.39 -23.93
CA ARG A 64 -12.86 9.49 -22.72
C ARG A 64 -12.80 8.23 -21.87
N ALA A 65 -12.89 7.05 -22.48
CA ALA A 65 -12.81 5.77 -21.78
C ALA A 65 -11.45 5.60 -21.08
N ALA A 66 -10.37 5.87 -21.80
CA ALA A 66 -9.01 5.77 -21.27
C ALA A 66 -8.71 6.82 -20.18
N MET A 67 -9.22 8.06 -20.29
CA MET A 67 -9.10 9.07 -19.23
C MET A 67 -9.87 8.69 -17.96
N ARG A 68 -11.02 8.03 -18.13
CA ARG A 68 -11.78 7.49 -17.00
C ARG A 68 -11.00 6.38 -16.30
N GLU A 69 -10.47 5.42 -17.06
CA GLU A 69 -9.63 4.33 -16.53
C GLU A 69 -8.40 4.89 -15.80
N LEU A 70 -7.72 5.89 -16.40
CA LEU A 70 -6.58 6.58 -15.78
C LEU A 70 -6.97 7.22 -14.45
N SER A 71 -8.12 7.91 -14.40
CA SER A 71 -8.58 8.59 -13.17
C SER A 71 -8.89 7.58 -12.06
N GLU A 72 -9.57 6.48 -12.39
CA GLU A 72 -9.91 5.41 -11.44
C GLU A 72 -8.65 4.71 -10.89
N LEU A 73 -7.68 4.41 -11.77
CA LEU A 73 -6.38 3.84 -11.37
C LEU A 73 -5.59 4.81 -10.49
N ARG A 74 -5.55 6.09 -10.86
CA ARG A 74 -4.85 7.13 -10.10
C ARG A 74 -5.43 7.32 -8.72
N GLU A 75 -6.77 7.34 -8.62
CA GLU A 75 -7.47 7.46 -7.35
C GLU A 75 -7.12 6.29 -6.43
N THR A 76 -7.18 5.07 -6.95
CA THR A 76 -6.80 3.86 -6.21
C THR A 76 -5.38 3.96 -5.68
N VAL A 77 -4.41 4.28 -6.54
CA VAL A 77 -2.99 4.42 -6.13
C VAL A 77 -2.82 5.52 -5.08
N THR A 78 -3.51 6.65 -5.24
CA THR A 78 -3.45 7.78 -4.30
C THR A 78 -4.02 7.42 -2.93
N GLN A 79 -5.11 6.65 -2.88
CA GLN A 79 -5.71 6.17 -1.63
C GLN A 79 -4.71 5.30 -0.84
N TRP A 80 -4.05 4.35 -1.52
CA TRP A 80 -3.01 3.50 -0.91
C TRP A 80 -1.80 4.30 -0.44
N GLN A 81 -1.33 5.26 -1.23
CA GLN A 81 -0.22 6.14 -0.85
C GLN A 81 -0.57 7.01 0.37
N ASN A 82 -1.80 7.49 0.48
CA ASN A 82 -2.26 8.27 1.62
C ASN A 82 -2.32 7.43 2.89
N LEU A 83 -2.78 6.18 2.82
CA LEU A 83 -2.76 5.25 3.95
C LEU A 83 -1.34 4.98 4.45
N LEU A 84 -0.41 4.74 3.54
CA LEU A 84 1.01 4.54 3.87
C LEU A 84 1.61 5.78 4.56
N ARG A 85 1.28 6.97 4.06
CA ARG A 85 1.73 8.24 4.68
C ARG A 85 1.18 8.38 6.09
N ARG A 86 -0.13 8.22 6.28
CA ARG A 86 -0.77 8.30 7.59
C ARG A 86 -0.15 7.30 8.57
N LEU A 87 0.05 6.05 8.15
CA LEU A 87 0.68 5.03 8.98
C LEU A 87 2.12 5.41 9.37
N ALA A 88 2.90 5.96 8.43
CA ALA A 88 4.26 6.42 8.71
C ALA A 88 4.26 7.59 9.70
N ASP A 89 3.37 8.57 9.53
CA ASP A 89 3.22 9.71 10.43
C ASP A 89 2.79 9.25 11.84
N THR A 90 1.79 8.36 11.94
CA THR A 90 1.35 7.74 13.20
C THR A 90 2.49 6.99 13.88
N HIS A 91 3.29 6.24 13.13
CA HIS A 91 4.43 5.51 13.67
C HIS A 91 5.54 6.44 14.17
N GLU A 92 5.82 7.54 13.45
CA GLU A 92 6.77 8.56 13.90
C GLU A 92 6.31 9.22 15.19
N LEU A 93 5.03 9.60 15.28
CA LEU A 93 4.43 10.16 16.49
C LEU A 93 4.46 9.17 17.67
N ALA A 94 4.19 7.88 17.43
CA ALA A 94 4.30 6.84 18.44
C ALA A 94 5.74 6.71 18.97
N GLY A 95 6.74 6.94 18.12
CA GLY A 95 8.15 6.95 18.49
C GLY A 95 8.55 8.07 19.45
N LEU A 96 7.77 9.15 19.57
CA LEU A 96 8.01 10.24 20.53
C LEU A 96 7.76 9.83 21.98
N GLY A 97 7.00 8.74 22.20
CA GLY A 97 6.76 8.18 23.54
C GLY A 97 5.86 9.04 24.43
N ASP A 98 5.03 9.91 23.84
CA ASP A 98 4.05 10.71 24.57
C ASP A 98 2.79 9.88 24.90
N GLU A 99 2.63 9.55 26.18
CA GLU A 99 1.50 8.77 26.68
C GLU A 99 0.15 9.49 26.49
N SER A 100 0.14 10.83 26.41
CA SER A 100 -1.09 11.59 26.19
C SER A 100 -1.68 11.35 24.80
N LEU A 101 -0.84 11.03 23.81
CA LEU A 101 -1.24 10.74 22.43
C LEU A 101 -1.62 9.28 22.22
N ARG A 102 -1.40 8.38 23.19
CA ARG A 102 -1.57 6.94 22.98
C ARG A 102 -2.99 6.57 22.53
N ALA A 103 -4.01 7.15 23.16
CA ALA A 103 -5.41 6.88 22.82
C ALA A 103 -5.78 7.38 21.40
N GLU A 104 -5.21 8.51 20.98
CA GLU A 104 -5.41 9.07 19.64
C GLU A 104 -4.72 8.19 18.59
N LEU A 105 -3.49 7.74 18.85
CA LEU A 105 -2.74 6.85 17.97
C LEU A 105 -3.42 5.48 17.82
N GLU A 106 -3.93 4.88 18.91
CA GLU A 106 -4.70 3.64 18.86
C GLU A 106 -5.95 3.79 17.98
N THR A 107 -6.64 4.94 18.07
CA THR A 107 -7.80 5.25 17.24
C THR A 107 -7.43 5.42 15.76
N GLU A 108 -6.32 6.10 15.49
CA GLU A 108 -5.83 6.31 14.12
C GLU A 108 -5.40 4.98 13.47
N VAL A 109 -4.69 4.12 14.20
CA VAL A 109 -4.33 2.77 13.71
C VAL A 109 -5.59 1.95 13.41
N ALA A 110 -6.58 1.95 14.30
CA ALA A 110 -7.84 1.23 14.06
C ALA A 110 -8.59 1.76 12.82
N THR A 111 -8.50 3.06 12.56
CA THR A 111 -9.09 3.69 11.36
C THR A 111 -8.34 3.26 10.10
N ILE A 112 -7.01 3.26 10.13
CA ILE A 112 -6.16 2.78 9.02
C ILE A 112 -6.44 1.31 8.73
N GLU A 113 -6.55 0.45 9.75
CA GLU A 113 -6.88 -0.97 9.58
C GLU A 113 -8.23 -1.18 8.92
N ALA A 114 -9.25 -0.41 9.33
CA ALA A 114 -10.59 -0.48 8.72
C ALA A 114 -10.58 -0.03 7.25
N GLU A 115 -9.82 1.00 6.92
CA GLU A 115 -9.68 1.49 5.54
C GLU A 115 -8.93 0.49 4.65
N VAL A 116 -7.84 -0.10 5.13
CA VAL A 116 -7.12 -1.18 4.43
C VAL A 116 -8.09 -2.33 4.17
N HIS A 117 -8.80 -2.81 5.18
CA HIS A 117 -9.73 -3.94 5.01
C HIS A 117 -10.85 -3.64 4.01
N ARG A 118 -11.32 -2.39 3.91
CA ARG A 118 -12.28 -1.96 2.89
C ARG A 118 -11.67 -2.03 1.48
N LEU A 119 -10.47 -1.48 1.30
CA LEU A 119 -9.79 -1.49 0.01
C LEU A 119 -9.39 -2.90 -0.42
N ASP A 120 -9.02 -3.76 0.52
CA ASP A 120 -8.75 -5.17 0.28
C ASP A 120 -9.98 -5.87 -0.30
N PHE A 121 -11.13 -5.64 0.34
CA PHE A 121 -12.40 -6.17 -0.11
C PHE A 121 -12.75 -5.65 -1.52
N GLU A 122 -12.62 -4.35 -1.78
CA GLU A 122 -12.86 -3.79 -3.11
C GLU A 122 -11.93 -4.40 -4.18
N SER A 123 -10.64 -4.62 -3.85
CA SER A 123 -9.67 -5.20 -4.78
C SER A 123 -10.01 -6.64 -5.15
N ILE A 124 -10.48 -7.46 -4.20
CA ILE A 124 -10.85 -8.87 -4.45
C ILE A 124 -12.08 -8.97 -5.37
N PHE A 125 -12.99 -8.00 -5.32
CA PHE A 125 -14.23 -8.03 -6.11
C PHE A 125 -14.08 -7.35 -7.49
N SER A 126 -13.06 -6.51 -7.68
CA SER A 126 -12.74 -5.90 -8.98
C SER A 126 -12.10 -6.87 -9.98
N ASP A 127 -11.67 -8.05 -9.52
CA ASP A 127 -11.02 -9.09 -10.34
C ASP A 127 -12.02 -10.02 -11.09
N LYS A 128 -13.17 -9.50 -11.56
CA LYS A 128 -14.20 -10.23 -12.32
C LYS A 128 -14.64 -9.53 -13.60
#